data_AF-A0A133QK37-F1
#
_entry.id   AF-A0A133QK37-F1
#
_cell.length_a   1.000
_cell.length_b   1.000
_cell.length_c   1.000
_cell.angle_alpha   90.00
_cell.angle_beta   90.00
_cell.angle_gamma   90.00
#
_symmetry.space_group_name_H-M   'P 1'
#
loop_
_entity.id
_entity.type
_entity.pdbx_description
1 polymer ?
#
loop_
_entity_poly.entity_id
_entity_poly.type
_entity_poly.pdbx_seq_one_letter_code
_entity_poly.pdbx_strand_id
1 'polypeptide(L)'
;MSTIRLRRTKESTAIEVASAVMLMASWIMLAVKHNDLEDLSDELTFASIMTLSAIGLLVGAYFPANRWINSFEATTSRQLIFAGRLMRIIAIELVVLFLLHQIGMFLPTADFIPGFVRNNSLLCILTTTVVWGKKKLEKMKKEDRKGKTGMDETENKK
;
A
#
# COMPACT_ATOMS: atom_id res chain seq x y z
N MET A 1 -21.57 -11.10 5.14
CA MET A 1 -20.31 -11.08 5.92
C MET A 1 -20.28 -9.77 6.69
N SER A 2 -20.23 -9.80 8.02
CA SER A 2 -20.09 -8.59 8.82
C SER A 2 -18.77 -7.89 8.48
N THR A 3 -18.85 -6.63 8.08
CA THR A 3 -17.70 -5.78 7.78
C THR A 3 -16.92 -5.52 9.06
N ILE A 4 -15.88 -6.30 9.31
CA ILE A 4 -14.96 -6.05 10.42
C ILE A 4 -14.20 -4.75 10.11
N ARG A 5 -14.57 -3.67 10.80
CA ARG A 5 -13.89 -2.37 10.70
C ARG A 5 -12.77 -2.30 11.72
N LEU A 6 -11.55 -2.06 11.28
CA LEU A 6 -10.44 -1.79 12.19
C LEU A 6 -10.56 -0.39 12.79
N ARG A 7 -10.35 -0.27 14.11
CA ARG A 7 -10.35 1.03 14.79
C ARG A 7 -9.16 1.87 14.33
N ARG A 8 -9.38 3.17 14.13
CA ARG A 8 -8.32 4.15 13.84
C ARG A 8 -7.38 4.27 15.05
N THR A 9 -6.07 4.26 14.79
CA THR A 9 -5.02 4.50 15.79
C THR A 9 -4.27 5.79 15.48
N LYS A 10 -3.52 6.34 16.45
CA LYS A 10 -2.67 7.52 16.22
C LYS A 10 -1.67 7.31 15.07
N GLU A 11 -1.09 6.12 15.00
CA GLU A 11 -0.20 5.71 13.90
C GLU A 11 -0.92 5.71 12.54
N SER A 12 -2.15 5.19 12.46
CA SER A 12 -2.94 5.21 11.22
C SER A 12 -3.22 6.63 10.75
N THR A 13 -3.56 7.53 11.68
CA THR A 13 -3.81 8.94 11.36
C THR A 13 -2.54 9.62 10.86
N ALA A 14 -1.38 9.37 11.49
CA ALA A 14 -0.11 9.94 11.05
C ALA A 14 0.24 9.51 9.62
N ILE A 15 0.02 8.22 9.29
CA ILE A 15 0.22 7.69 7.95
C ILE A 15 -0.68 8.38 6.92
N GLU A 16 -1.96 8.58 7.25
CA GLU A 16 -2.92 9.24 6.36
C GLU A 16 -2.57 10.71 6.12
N VAL A 17 -2.19 11.43 7.18
CA VAL A 17 -1.78 12.84 7.08
C VAL A 17 -0.50 12.96 6.25
N ALA A 18 0.52 12.13 6.53
CA ALA A 18 1.76 12.12 5.75
C ALA A 18 1.48 11.82 4.27
N SER A 19 0.63 10.83 3.99
CA SER A 19 0.21 10.49 2.62
C SER A 19 -0.49 11.65 1.93
N ALA A 20 -1.40 12.34 2.62
CA ALA A 20 -2.11 13.49 2.07
C ALA A 20 -1.15 14.65 1.76
N VAL A 21 -0.21 14.96 2.66
CA VAL A 21 0.80 16.02 2.44
C VAL A 21 1.68 15.70 1.23
N MET A 22 2.17 14.46 1.11
CA MET A 22 3.00 14.04 -0.01
C MET A 22 2.23 14.02 -1.34
N LEU A 23 0.97 13.59 -1.34
CA LEU A 23 0.09 13.67 -2.52
C LEU A 23 -0.11 15.13 -2.95
N MET A 24 -0.43 16.02 -2.01
CA MET A 24 -0.59 17.45 -2.32
C MET A 24 0.69 18.04 -2.92
N ALA A 25 1.86 17.77 -2.32
CA ALA A 25 3.13 18.21 -2.86
C ALA A 25 3.36 17.70 -4.30
N SER A 26 3.06 16.44 -4.56
CA SER A 26 3.18 15.82 -5.89
C SER A 26 2.29 16.50 -6.94
N TRP A 27 1.04 16.82 -6.57
CA TRP A 27 0.11 17.54 -7.44
C TRP A 27 0.52 18.98 -7.70
N ILE A 28 1.05 19.68 -6.69
CA ILE A 28 1.60 21.04 -6.85
C ILE A 28 2.76 21.01 -7.85
N MET A 29 3.67 20.05 -7.72
CA MET A 29 4.78 19.88 -8.67
C MET A 29 4.29 19.63 -10.09
N LEU A 30 3.31 18.73 -10.28
CA LEU A 30 2.73 18.48 -11.59
C LEU A 30 2.11 19.75 -12.20
N ALA A 31 1.35 20.52 -11.41
CA ALA A 31 0.73 21.77 -11.85
C ALA A 31 1.76 22.84 -12.23
N VAL A 32 2.86 22.95 -11.50
CA VAL A 32 3.96 23.88 -11.81
C VAL A 32 4.66 23.49 -13.11
N LYS A 33 4.84 22.18 -13.38
CA LYS A 33 5.53 21.68 -14.56
C LYS A 33 4.74 21.95 -15.86
N HIS A 34 3.43 21.73 -15.83
CA HIS A 34 2.55 21.82 -17.01
C HIS A 34 1.70 23.08 -17.03
N ASN A 35 2.31 24.22 -16.66
CA ASN A 35 1.60 25.50 -16.66
C ASN A 35 1.20 25.95 -18.09
N ASP A 36 1.84 25.39 -19.14
CA ASP A 36 1.46 25.52 -20.54
C ASP A 36 0.90 24.18 -21.05
N LEU A 37 -0.37 24.18 -21.49
CA LEU A 37 -1.30 23.04 -21.50
C LEU A 37 -1.12 21.96 -22.60
N GLU A 38 -0.01 21.92 -23.34
CA GLU A 38 0.04 21.14 -24.58
C GLU A 38 0.37 19.64 -24.41
N ASP A 39 0.81 19.16 -23.23
CA ASP A 39 1.26 17.75 -23.08
C ASP A 39 0.91 17.09 -21.72
N LEU A 40 -0.29 17.38 -21.19
CA LEU A 40 -0.69 17.00 -19.83
C LEU A 40 -1.32 15.58 -19.71
N SER A 41 -1.79 14.96 -20.80
CA SER A 41 -2.75 13.83 -20.72
C SER A 41 -2.21 12.60 -19.99
N ASP A 42 -0.96 12.21 -20.27
CA ASP A 42 -0.40 10.95 -19.76
C ASP A 42 0.06 11.09 -18.31
N GLU A 43 0.70 12.22 -17.97
CA GLU A 43 1.15 12.50 -16.61
C GLU A 43 -0.04 12.76 -15.66
N LEU A 44 -1.11 13.39 -16.14
CA LEU A 44 -2.34 13.58 -15.38
C LEU A 44 -3.06 12.24 -15.13
N THR A 45 -3.09 11.37 -16.14
CA THR A 45 -3.66 10.02 -16.00
C THR A 45 -2.87 9.21 -14.98
N PHE A 46 -1.55 9.22 -15.07
CA PHE A 46 -0.67 8.57 -14.10
C PHE A 46 -0.88 9.10 -12.67
N ALA A 47 -0.88 10.43 -12.50
CA ALA A 47 -1.12 11.07 -11.20
C ALA A 47 -2.47 10.70 -10.60
N SER A 48 -3.51 10.64 -11.42
CA SER A 48 -4.86 10.25 -11.01
C SER A 48 -4.91 8.79 -10.55
N ILE A 49 -4.29 7.87 -11.31
CA ILE A 49 -4.21 6.45 -10.96
C ILE A 49 -3.47 6.25 -9.63
N MET A 50 -2.33 6.91 -9.44
CA MET A 50 -1.54 6.82 -8.21
C MET A 50 -2.33 7.34 -7.01
N THR A 51 -3.04 8.47 -7.17
CA THR A 51 -3.86 9.07 -6.12
C THR A 51 -5.04 8.17 -5.73
N LEU A 52 -5.80 7.69 -6.72
CA LEU A 52 -6.94 6.79 -6.49
C LEU A 52 -6.51 5.47 -5.86
N SER A 53 -5.37 4.91 -6.28
CA SER A 53 -4.81 3.67 -5.72
C SER A 53 -4.41 3.85 -4.25
N ALA A 54 -3.73 4.95 -3.93
CA ALA A 54 -3.34 5.27 -2.55
C ALA A 54 -4.57 5.46 -1.65
N ILE A 55 -5.57 6.24 -2.10
CA ILE A 55 -6.83 6.43 -1.36
C ILE A 55 -7.55 5.09 -1.17
N GLY A 56 -7.65 4.28 -2.22
CA GLY A 56 -8.27 2.96 -2.17
C GLY A 56 -7.62 2.04 -1.14
N LEU A 57 -6.29 2.04 -1.05
CA LEU A 57 -5.54 1.27 -0.05
C LEU A 57 -5.70 1.80 1.37
N LEU A 58 -5.67 3.13 1.57
CA LEU A 58 -5.88 3.75 2.88
C LEU A 58 -7.30 3.48 3.41
N VAL A 59 -8.31 3.62 2.56
CA VAL A 59 -9.70 3.26 2.89
C VAL A 59 -9.80 1.76 3.12
N GLY A 60 -9.18 0.96 2.25
CA GLY A 60 -9.18 -0.50 2.36
C GLY A 60 -8.57 -1.01 3.65
N ALA A 61 -7.57 -0.33 4.19
CA ALA A 61 -6.96 -0.66 5.47
C ALA A 61 -7.95 -0.64 6.65
N TYR A 62 -9.06 0.08 6.53
CA TYR A 62 -10.15 0.05 7.52
C TYR A 62 -11.09 -1.14 7.37
N PHE A 63 -11.16 -1.72 6.18
CA PHE A 63 -12.06 -2.83 5.83
C PHE A 63 -11.28 -4.00 5.22
N PRO A 64 -10.29 -4.58 5.94
CA PRO A 64 -9.43 -5.64 5.41
C PRO A 64 -10.19 -6.94 5.07
N ALA A 65 -11.40 -7.12 5.59
CA ALA A 65 -12.27 -8.26 5.31
C ALA A 65 -13.05 -8.13 3.98
N ASN A 66 -13.01 -6.96 3.32
CA ASN A 66 -13.78 -6.75 2.10
C ASN A 66 -13.17 -7.51 0.91
N ARG A 67 -13.99 -8.09 0.04
CA ARG A 67 -13.56 -9.05 -1.00
C ARG A 67 -12.56 -8.45 -2.00
N TRP A 68 -12.67 -7.15 -2.26
CA TRP A 68 -11.78 -6.37 -3.11
C TRP A 68 -10.33 -6.26 -2.56
N ILE A 69 -10.17 -6.50 -1.26
CA ILE A 69 -8.91 -6.39 -0.51
C ILE A 69 -8.41 -7.76 -0.02
N ASN A 70 -9.30 -8.76 -0.02
CA ASN A 70 -9.03 -10.09 0.52
C ASN A 70 -8.11 -10.94 -0.37
N SER A 71 -7.26 -10.33 -1.20
CA SER A 71 -6.13 -10.99 -1.89
C SER A 71 -5.21 -11.74 -0.92
N PHE A 72 -5.32 -11.40 0.36
CA PHE A 72 -4.57 -11.94 1.49
C PHE A 72 -5.32 -13.07 2.22
N GLU A 73 -6.62 -13.28 1.97
CA GLU A 73 -7.46 -14.32 2.60
C GLU A 73 -7.29 -14.38 4.13
N ALA A 74 -7.37 -13.23 4.80
CA ALA A 74 -7.20 -13.15 6.25
C ALA A 74 -8.48 -13.60 6.97
N THR A 75 -8.39 -14.61 7.82
CA THR A 75 -9.56 -15.21 8.50
C THR A 75 -9.59 -14.97 10.00
N THR A 76 -8.44 -14.71 10.64
CA THR A 76 -8.36 -14.41 12.09
C THR A 76 -8.21 -12.91 12.35
N SER A 77 -8.59 -12.46 13.55
CA SER A 77 -8.45 -11.04 13.95
C SER A 77 -7.01 -10.54 13.84
N ARG A 78 -6.03 -11.37 14.23
CA ARG A 78 -4.59 -11.09 14.10
C ARG A 78 -4.18 -10.90 12.63
N GLN A 79 -4.66 -11.76 11.74
CA GLN A 79 -4.41 -11.67 10.30
C GLN A 79 -5.05 -10.42 9.68
N LEU A 80 -6.27 -10.06 10.07
CA LEU A 80 -6.97 -8.86 9.60
C LEU A 80 -6.26 -7.57 10.03
N ILE A 81 -5.78 -7.50 11.27
CA ILE A 81 -4.97 -6.37 11.78
C ILE A 81 -3.67 -6.25 10.95
N PHE A 82 -2.99 -7.37 10.70
CA PHE A 82 -1.78 -7.37 9.89
C PHE A 82 -2.04 -6.92 8.45
N ALA A 83 -3.09 -7.43 7.80
CA ALA A 83 -3.50 -7.02 6.45
C ALA A 83 -3.82 -5.51 6.37
N GLY A 84 -4.54 -4.99 7.37
CA GLY A 84 -4.78 -3.55 7.53
C GLY A 84 -3.50 -2.73 7.60
N ARG A 85 -2.52 -3.17 8.39
CA ARG A 85 -1.20 -2.51 8.48
C ARG A 85 -0.42 -2.59 7.17
N LEU A 86 -0.41 -3.75 6.52
CA LEU A 86 0.30 -3.96 5.26
C LEU A 86 -0.25 -3.05 4.16
N MET A 87 -1.57 -2.90 4.04
CA MET A 87 -2.16 -1.96 3.08
C MET A 87 -1.73 -0.51 3.31
N ARG A 88 -1.61 -0.08 4.56
CA ARG A 88 -1.11 1.28 4.89
C ARG A 88 0.34 1.47 4.48
N ILE A 89 1.18 0.44 4.66
CA ILE A 89 2.58 0.46 4.21
C ILE A 89 2.63 0.59 2.69
N ILE A 90 1.88 -0.24 1.96
CA ILE A 90 1.82 -0.20 0.50
C ILE A 90 1.29 1.16 0.00
N ALA A 91 0.30 1.73 0.69
CA ALA A 91 -0.22 3.06 0.35
C ALA A 91 0.85 4.15 0.50
N ILE A 92 1.59 4.15 1.61
CA ILE A 92 2.70 5.09 1.80
C ILE A 92 3.77 4.90 0.74
N GLU A 93 4.15 3.65 0.43
CA GLU A 93 5.15 3.39 -0.61
C GLU A 93 4.69 3.96 -1.94
N LEU A 94 3.46 3.72 -2.37
CA LEU A 94 2.93 4.31 -3.61
C LEU A 94 3.03 5.83 -3.62
N VAL A 95 2.66 6.49 -2.52
CA VAL A 95 2.70 7.95 -2.42
C VAL A 95 4.13 8.48 -2.45
N VAL A 96 5.06 7.82 -1.74
CA VAL A 96 6.48 8.19 -1.75
C VAL A 96 7.07 8.03 -3.15
N LEU A 97 6.77 6.92 -3.83
CA LEU A 97 7.25 6.67 -5.19
C LEU A 97 6.67 7.67 -6.18
N PHE A 98 5.40 8.07 -6.01
CA PHE A 98 4.80 9.13 -6.81
C PHE A 98 5.50 10.48 -6.59
N LEU A 99 5.77 10.85 -5.33
CA LEU A 99 6.50 12.08 -5.02
C LEU A 99 7.92 12.06 -5.59
N LEU A 100 8.64 10.95 -5.45
CA LEU A 100 9.98 10.78 -6.03
C LEU A 100 9.96 10.86 -7.57
N HIS A 101 8.93 10.31 -8.20
CA HIS A 101 8.74 10.44 -9.64
C HIS A 101 8.59 11.90 -10.04
N GLN A 102 7.74 12.67 -9.33
CA GLN A 102 7.59 14.11 -9.57
C GLN A 102 8.92 14.87 -9.37
N ILE A 103 9.64 14.62 -8.27
CA ILE A 103 10.96 15.23 -8.02
C ILE A 103 11.94 14.92 -9.15
N GLY A 104 11.97 13.68 -9.63
CA GLY A 104 12.84 13.26 -10.74
C GLY A 104 12.53 13.92 -12.08
N MET A 105 11.37 14.56 -12.24
CA MET A 105 11.05 15.38 -13.42
C MET A 105 11.59 16.82 -13.32
N PHE A 106 11.83 17.32 -12.11
CA PHE A 106 12.39 18.66 -11.86
C PHE A 106 13.92 18.65 -11.77
N LEU A 107 14.51 17.50 -11.46
CA LEU A 107 15.97 17.36 -11.43
C LEU A 107 16.51 17.07 -12.84
N PRO A 108 17.64 17.68 -13.25
CA PRO A 108 18.34 17.39 -14.50
C PRO A 108 19.01 15.99 -14.51
N THR A 109 18.52 15.07 -13.69
CA THR A 109 19.01 13.69 -13.57
C THR A 109 18.50 12.76 -14.67
N ALA A 110 17.71 13.27 -15.62
CA ALA A 110 17.18 12.50 -16.76
C ALA A 110 18.28 11.82 -17.58
N ASP A 111 19.48 12.39 -17.61
CA ASP A 111 20.61 11.88 -18.42
C ASP A 111 21.50 10.86 -17.68
N PHE A 112 21.38 10.72 -16.35
CA PHE A 112 22.28 9.87 -15.57
C PHE A 112 21.70 8.49 -15.25
N ILE A 113 20.37 8.35 -15.21
CA ILE A 113 19.69 7.09 -14.87
C ILE A 113 18.78 6.69 -16.03
N PRO A 114 19.04 5.53 -16.68
CA PRO A 114 18.18 5.04 -17.75
C PRO A 114 16.72 4.97 -17.29
N GLY A 115 15.79 5.51 -18.10
CA GLY A 115 14.37 5.56 -17.75
C GLY A 115 13.77 4.19 -17.38
N PHE A 116 14.30 3.11 -17.96
CA PHE A 116 13.95 1.73 -17.59
C PHE A 116 14.34 1.38 -16.15
N VAL A 117 15.53 1.77 -15.67
CA VAL A 117 15.97 1.51 -14.28
C VAL A 117 15.18 2.36 -13.31
N ARG A 118 14.90 3.62 -13.67
CA ARG A 118 14.09 4.54 -12.85
C ARG A 118 12.66 4.04 -12.69
N ASN A 119 12.00 3.60 -13.76
CA ASN A 119 10.61 3.13 -13.69
C ASN A 119 10.48 1.73 -13.07
N ASN A 120 11.43 0.82 -13.31
CA ASN A 120 11.36 -0.54 -12.78
C ASN A 120 11.82 -0.68 -11.32
N SER A 121 12.75 0.16 -10.85
CA SER A 121 13.19 0.12 -9.44
C SER A 121 12.04 0.44 -8.49
N LEU A 122 11.15 1.37 -8.86
CA LEU A 122 9.95 1.72 -8.08
C LEU A 122 8.96 0.53 -7.99
N LEU A 123 8.77 -0.19 -9.10
CA LEU A 123 7.96 -1.41 -9.14
C LEU A 123 8.57 -2.56 -8.32
N CYS A 124 9.90 -2.68 -8.30
CA CYS A 124 10.59 -3.66 -7.46
C CYS A 124 10.32 -3.43 -5.97
N ILE A 125 10.31 -2.17 -5.50
CA ILE A 125 10.03 -1.86 -4.09
C ILE A 125 8.63 -2.36 -3.70
N LEU A 126 7.60 -1.97 -4.46
CA LEU A 126 6.22 -2.38 -4.19
C LEU A 126 6.02 -3.90 -4.22
N THR A 127 6.61 -4.58 -5.22
CA THR A 127 6.49 -6.03 -5.35
C THR A 127 7.17 -6.77 -4.20
N THR A 128 8.33 -6.29 -3.72
CA THR A 128 9.01 -6.89 -2.57
C THR A 128 8.16 -6.80 -1.29
N THR A 129 7.53 -5.65 -1.02
CA THR A 129 6.66 -5.45 0.14
C THR A 129 5.42 -6.35 0.08
N VAL A 130 4.80 -6.47 -1.10
CA VAL A 130 3.64 -7.37 -1.30
C VAL A 130 4.04 -8.84 -1.10
N VAL A 131 5.16 -9.29 -1.68
CA VAL A 131 5.65 -10.67 -1.54
C VAL A 131 5.99 -10.98 -0.09
N TRP A 132 6.68 -10.07 0.59
CA TRP A 132 6.99 -10.21 2.02
C TRP A 132 5.72 -10.30 2.86
N GLY A 133 4.75 -9.43 2.60
CA GLY A 133 3.45 -9.41 3.27
C GLY A 133 2.70 -10.74 3.11
N LYS A 134 2.63 -11.28 1.89
CA LYS A 134 2.02 -12.59 1.62
C LYS A 134 2.74 -13.72 2.38
N LYS A 135 4.07 -13.80 2.28
CA LYS A 135 4.87 -14.82 3.00
C LYS A 135 4.66 -14.76 4.51
N LYS A 136 4.60 -13.56 5.08
CA LYS A 136 4.39 -13.37 6.52
C LYS A 136 2.98 -13.80 6.95
N LEU A 137 1.98 -13.50 6.13
CA LEU A 137 0.61 -13.92 6.40
C LEU A 137 0.43 -15.45 6.30
N GLU A 138 1.07 -16.10 5.33
CA GLU A 138 1.08 -17.56 5.24
C GLU A 138 1.69 -18.23 6.48
N LYS A 139 2.75 -17.64 7.04
CA LYS A 139 3.33 -18.10 8.31
C LYS A 139 2.33 -17.99 9.45
N MET A 140 1.64 -16.86 9.59
CA MET A 140 0.58 -16.69 10.59
C MET A 140 -0.55 -17.72 10.42
N LYS A 141 -0.98 -18.02 9.19
CA LYS A 141 -1.97 -19.06 8.92
C LYS A 141 -1.50 -20.45 9.36
N LYS A 142 -0.22 -20.77 9.17
CA LYS A 142 0.36 -22.05 9.62
C LYS A 142 0.42 -22.14 11.15
N GLU A 143 0.80 -21.04 11.83
CA GLU A 143 0.79 -20.94 13.29
C GLU A 143 -0.61 -21.10 13.87
N ASP A 144 -1.59 -20.38 13.32
CA ASP A 144 -3.00 -20.42 13.78
C ASP A 144 -3.60 -21.84 13.59
N ARG A 145 -3.22 -22.56 12.52
CA ARG A 145 -3.63 -23.97 12.33
C ARG A 145 -3.00 -24.90 13.36
N LYS A 146 -1.68 -24.77 13.62
CA LYS A 146 -0.96 -25.60 14.60
C LYS A 146 -1.47 -25.40 16.02
N GLY A 147 -1.79 -24.16 16.39
CA GLY A 147 -2.37 -23.82 17.70
C GLY A 147 -3.76 -24.45 17.92
N LYS A 148 -4.59 -24.53 16.86
CA LYS A 148 -5.88 -25.23 16.93
C LYS A 148 -5.72 -26.74 17.10
N THR A 149 -4.88 -27.39 16.29
CA THR A 149 -4.65 -28.84 16.39
C THR A 149 -4.04 -29.27 17.74
N GLY A 150 -3.23 -28.42 18.37
CA GLY A 150 -2.67 -28.70 19.70
C GLY A 150 -3.70 -28.62 20.84
N MET A 151 -4.76 -27.81 20.70
CA MET A 151 -5.86 -27.75 21.66
C MET A 151 -6.78 -28.99 21.55
N ASP A 152 -7.10 -29.41 20.32
CA ASP A 152 -7.93 -30.60 20.09
C ASP A 152 -7.29 -31.89 20.64
N GLU A 153 -5.96 -32.03 20.56
CA GLU A 153 -5.24 -33.17 21.15
C GLU A 153 -5.23 -33.18 22.70
N THR A 154 -5.33 -32.01 23.33
CA THR A 154 -5.42 -31.90 24.79
C THR A 154 -6.83 -32.10 25.34
N GLU A 155 -7.88 -31.78 24.58
CA GLU A 155 -9.27 -32.07 24.97
C GLU A 155 -9.62 -33.55 24.80
N ASN A 156 -9.07 -34.24 23.80
CA ASN A 156 -9.32 -35.67 23.57
C ASN A 156 -8.59 -36.61 24.55
N LYS A 157 -7.80 -36.06 25.49
CA LYS A 157 -7.04 -36.81 26.51
C LYS A 157 -7.60 -36.64 27.94
N LYS A 158 -8.75 -35.99 28.10
CA LYS A 158 -9.49 -35.89 29.37
C LYS A 158 -10.76 -36.71 29.30
#